data_AF-A0A942MHZ7-F1
#
_entry.id   AF-A0A942MHZ7-F1
#
_cell.length_a   1.000
_cell.length_b   1.000
_cell.length_c   1.000
_cell.angle_alpha   90.00
_cell.angle_beta   90.00
_cell.angle_gamma   90.00
#
_symmetry.space_group_name_H-M   'P 1'
#
loop_
_entity.id
_entity.type
_entity.pdbx_description
1 polymer ?
#
loop_
_entity_poly.entity_id
_entity_poly.type
_entity_poly.pdbx_seq_one_letter_code
_entity_poly.pdbx_strand_id
1 'polypeptide(L)' 'EGKTFVTFIACVIRSYLLNRLSNYLTDNSTSMKKVFSQLSNITILSSQGGYRFTKALTKKQKQILSAFNAVSDIVDSVK' A
#
# COMPACT_ATOMS: atom_id res chain seq x y z
N GLU A 1 -17.46 10.82 -22.04
CA GLU A 1 -17.91 9.66 -21.23
C GLU A 1 -16.75 8.87 -20.62
N GLY A 2 -15.75 8.43 -21.40
CA GLY A 2 -14.61 7.65 -20.86
C GLY A 2 -13.84 8.32 -19.71
N LYS A 3 -13.57 9.64 -19.79
CA LYS A 3 -12.89 10.37 -18.69
C LYS A 3 -13.69 10.36 -17.39
N THR A 4 -15.00 10.58 -17.48
CA THR A 4 -15.91 10.57 -16.32
C THR A 4 -15.93 9.20 -15.64
N PHE A 5 -15.97 8.12 -16.42
CA PHE A 5 -15.89 6.77 -15.89
C PHE A 5 -14.56 6.51 -15.17
N VAL A 6 -13.44 6.89 -15.77
CA VAL A 6 -12.11 6.76 -15.14
C VAL A 6 -12.03 7.57 -13.84
N THR A 7 -12.54 8.80 -13.82
CA THR A 7 -12.60 9.62 -12.60
C THR A 7 -13.46 8.98 -11.52
N PHE A 8 -14.60 8.41 -11.89
CA PHE A 8 -15.48 7.69 -10.95
C PHE A 8 -14.75 6.51 -10.31
N ILE A 9 -14.11 5.65 -11.12
CA ILE A 9 -13.33 4.51 -10.62
C ILE A 9 -12.18 4.99 -9.71
N ALA A 10 -11.47 6.05 -10.10
CA ALA A 10 -10.43 6.64 -9.27
C ALA A 10 -10.96 7.12 -7.91
N CYS A 11 -12.15 7.73 -7.86
CA CYS A 11 -12.80 8.15 -6.62
C CYS A 11 -13.22 6.95 -5.75
N VAL A 12 -13.74 5.87 -6.34
CA VAL A 12 -14.08 4.65 -5.61
C VAL A 12 -12.84 4.04 -4.96
N ILE A 13 -11.76 3.87 -5.73
CA ILE A 13 -10.48 3.36 -5.22
C ILE A 13 -9.94 4.27 -4.11
N ARG A 14 -9.92 5.59 -4.33
CA ARG A 14 -9.44 6.55 -3.34
C ARG A 14 -10.24 6.49 -2.05
N SER A 15 -11.56 6.36 -2.13
CA SER A 15 -12.44 6.30 -0.96
C SER A 15 -12.23 5.02 -0.17
N TYR A 16 -12.08 3.88 -0.86
CA TYR A 16 -11.70 2.61 -0.24
C TYR A 16 -10.37 2.70 0.52
N LEU A 17 -9.33 3.24 -0.13
CA LEU A 17 -8.01 3.41 0.48
C LEU A 17 -8.06 4.38 1.68
N LEU A 18 -8.83 5.47 1.58
CA LEU A 18 -8.98 6.44 2.67
C LEU A 18 -9.66 5.80 3.88
N ASN A 19 -10.72 5.02 3.66
CA ASN A 19 -11.43 4.33 4.73
C ASN A 19 -10.50 3.37 5.47
N ARG A 20 -9.74 2.54 4.73
CA ARG A 20 -8.78 1.59 5.30
C ARG A 20 -7.65 2.28 6.09
N LEU A 21 -7.14 3.39 5.58
CA LEU A 21 -6.02 4.11 6.19
C LEU A 21 -6.43 5.16 7.23
N SER A 22 -7.72 5.43 7.41
CA SER A 22 -8.24 6.55 8.20
C SER A 22 -7.63 6.64 9.61
N ASN A 23 -7.64 5.52 10.34
CA ASN A 23 -7.03 5.41 11.67
C ASN A 23 -5.53 5.69 11.61
N TYR A 24 -4.80 5.01 10.73
CA TYR A 24 -3.36 5.21 10.57
C TYR A 24 -2.99 6.66 10.24
N LEU A 25 -3.74 7.32 9.35
CA LEU A 25 -3.50 8.72 8.96
C LEU A 25 -3.69 9.66 10.15
N THR A 26 -4.74 9.43 10.94
CA THR A 26 -5.08 10.23 12.12
C THR A 26 -4.03 10.02 13.22
N ASP A 27 -3.76 8.77 13.58
CA ASP A 27 -2.84 8.40 14.66
C ASP A 27 -1.40 8.87 14.39
N ASN A 28 -0.99 8.89 13.12
CA ASN A 28 0.36 9.27 12.71
C ASN A 28 0.45 10.70 12.14
N SER A 29 -0.64 11.49 12.19
CA SER A 29 -0.71 12.86 11.66
C SER A 29 -0.07 12.99 10.27
N THR A 30 -0.41 12.07 9.37
CA THR A 30 0.23 11.96 8.05
C THR A 30 -0.80 12.03 6.92
N SER A 31 -0.32 12.17 5.68
CA SER A 31 -1.17 12.27 4.50
C SER A 31 -1.08 11.02 3.64
N MET A 32 -2.15 10.75 2.89
CA MET A 32 -2.19 9.65 1.92
C MET A 32 -1.05 9.75 0.88
N LYS A 33 -0.65 10.96 0.48
CA LYS A 33 0.50 11.18 -0.41
C LYS A 33 1.81 10.68 0.21
N LYS A 34 2.05 10.96 1.50
CA LYS A 34 3.24 10.48 2.22
C LYS A 34 3.21 8.95 2.37
N VAL A 35 2.04 8.37 2.61
CA VAL A 35 1.86 6.91 2.65
C VAL A 35 2.22 6.27 1.31
N PHE A 36 1.69 6.77 0.20
CA PHE A 36 2.01 6.25 -1.13
C PHE A 36 3.49 6.39 -1.49
N SER A 37 4.14 7.49 -1.09
CA SER A 37 5.59 7.64 -1.27
C SER A 37 6.40 6.59 -0.52
N GLN A 38 5.96 6.14 0.66
CA GLN A 38 6.62 5.05 1.38
C GLN A 38 6.45 3.70 0.68
N LEU A 39 5.24 3.44 0.14
CA LEU A 39 4.93 2.21 -0.57
C LEU A 39 5.61 2.13 -1.94
N SER A 40 5.68 3.24 -2.69
CA SER A 40 6.35 3.29 -4.00
C SER A 40 7.85 3.01 -3.92
N ASN A 41 8.45 3.21 -2.74
CA ASN A 41 9.86 2.92 -2.49
C ASN A 41 10.12 1.44 -2.14
N ILE A 42 9.09 0.62 -2.01
CA ILE A 42 9.22 -0.83 -1.82
C ILE A 42 9.44 -1.45 -3.20
N THR A 43 10.56 -2.14 -3.37
CA THR A 43 10.86 -2.88 -4.61
C THR A 43 10.91 -4.37 -4.31
N ILE A 44 10.21 -5.15 -5.14
CA ILE A 44 10.12 -6.60 -5.05
C ILE A 44 10.74 -7.19 -6.32
N LEU A 45 11.61 -8.19 -6.15
CA LEU A 45 12.12 -9.01 -7.24
C LEU A 45 11.37 -10.33 -7.26
N SER A 46 10.92 -10.73 -8.44
CA SER A 46 10.46 -12.09 -8.73
C SER A 46 11.62 -12.92 -9.25
N SER A 47 11.88 -14.08 -8.65
CA SER A 47 12.83 -15.08 -9.15
C SER A 47 12.16 -16.46 -9.24
N GLN A 48 12.80 -17.43 -9.88
CA GLN A 48 12.29 -18.78 -10.12
C GLN A 48 11.93 -19.58 -8.83
N GLY A 49 12.12 -19.00 -7.64
CA GLY A 49 11.75 -19.58 -6.34
C GLY A 49 11.03 -18.59 -5.40
N GLY A 50 10.32 -17.59 -5.93
CA GLY A 50 9.43 -16.72 -5.15
C GLY A 50 9.69 -15.21 -5.28
N TYR A 51 9.00 -14.43 -4.47
CA TYR A 51 9.14 -12.97 -4.42
C TYR A 51 9.98 -12.54 -3.22
N ARG A 52 10.91 -11.60 -3.41
CA ARG A 52 11.74 -11.06 -2.32
C ARG A 52 11.84 -9.56 -2.41
N PHE A 53 11.83 -8.88 -1.27
CA PHE A 53 12.16 -7.45 -1.21
C PHE A 53 13.64 -7.24 -1.53
N THR A 54 13.96 -6.23 -2.33
CA THR A 54 15.36 -5.85 -2.62
C THR A 54 16.05 -5.20 -1.43
N LYS A 55 15.26 -4.61 -0.54
CA LYS A 55 15.70 -3.92 0.68
C LYS A 55 14.80 -4.32 1.84
N ALA A 56 15.35 -4.31 3.04
CA ALA A 56 14.55 -4.52 4.24
C ALA A 56 13.46 -3.44 4.37
N LEU A 57 12.25 -3.86 4.71
CA LEU A 57 11.15 -2.93 4.99
C LEU A 57 11.43 -2.11 6.24
N THR A 58 11.31 -0.79 6.13
CA THR A 58 11.39 0.11 7.29
C THR A 58 10.21 -0.10 8.23
N LYS A 59 10.34 0.35 9.49
CA LYS A 59 9.25 0.28 10.49
C LYS A 59 7.97 0.95 9.97
N LYS A 60 8.09 2.10 9.33
CA LYS A 60 6.95 2.84 8.75
C LYS A 60 6.26 2.04 7.63
N GLN A 61 7.04 1.44 6.73
CA GLN A 61 6.48 0.60 5.67
C GLN A 61 5.73 -0.61 6.22
N LYS A 62 6.28 -1.29 7.23
CA LYS A 62 5.59 -2.40 7.90
C LYS A 62 4.27 -1.95 8.54
N GLN A 63 4.27 -0.83 9.27
CA GLN A 63 3.06 -0.28 9.89
C GLN A 63 1.98 0.07 8.86
N ILE A 64 2.36 0.68 7.74
CA ILE A 64 1.44 0.99 6.64
C ILE A 64 0.83 -0.31 6.08
N LEU A 65 1.65 -1.32 5.80
CA LEU A 65 1.18 -2.60 5.27
C LEU A 65 0.24 -3.33 6.26
N SER A 66 0.53 -3.25 7.56
CA SER A 66 -0.36 -3.74 8.62
C SER A 66 -1.71 -3.04 8.62
N ALA A 67 -1.75 -1.72 8.42
CA ALA A 67 -3.02 -0.98 8.34
C ALA A 67 -3.89 -1.42 7.14
N PHE A 68 -3.30 -1.99 6.10
CA PHE A 68 -4.03 -2.59 4.98
C PHE A 68 -4.51 -4.02 5.22
N ASN A 69 -4.16 -4.65 6.35
CA ASN A 69 -4.25 -6.10 6.56
C ASN A 69 -3.55 -6.92 5.47
N ALA A 70 -2.60 -6.31 4.75
CA ALA A 70 -1.90 -6.93 3.61
C ALA A 70 -0.62 -7.67 4.05
N VAL A 71 -0.45 -7.88 5.36
CA VAL A 71 0.75 -8.53 5.90
C VAL A 71 0.75 -10.02 5.55
N SER A 72 -0.39 -10.71 5.61
CA SER A 72 -0.49 -12.12 5.20
C SER A 72 -0.21 -12.28 3.72
N ASP A 73 -0.87 -11.51 2.85
CA ASP A 73 -0.78 -11.67 1.40
C ASP A 73 0.64 -11.39 0.87
N ILE A 74 1.34 -10.44 1.50
CA ILE A 74 2.73 -10.14 1.18
C ILE A 74 3.67 -11.21 1.76
N VAL A 75 3.49 -11.63 3.01
CA VAL A 75 4.32 -12.68 3.63
C VAL A 75 4.16 -14.02 2.91
N ASP A 76 2.94 -14.33 2.45
CA ASP A 76 2.61 -15.54 1.71
C ASP A 76 3.07 -15.45 0.26
N SER A 77 3.11 -14.26 -0.36
CA SER A 77 3.78 -14.06 -1.65
C SER A 77 5.30 -14.22 -1.59
N VAL A 78 5.91 -14.14 -0.41
CA VAL A 78 7.37 -14.31 -0.21
C VAL A 78 7.75 -15.78 0.05
N LYS A 79 6.77 -16.65 0.35
CA LYS A 79 6.96 -18.10 0.49
C LYS A 79 6.79 -18.82 -0.85
#